data_AF-A0A933ILN1-F1
#
_entry.id   AF-A0A933ILN1-F1
#
_cell.length_a   1.000
_cell.length_b   1.000
_cell.length_c   1.000
_cell.angle_alpha   90.00
_cell.angle_beta   90.00
_cell.angle_gamma   90.00
#
_symmetry.space_group_name_H-M   'P 1'
#
loop_
_entity.id
_entity.type
_entity.pdbx_description
1 polymer ?
#
loop_
_entity_poly.entity_id
_entity_poly.type
_entity_poly.pdbx_seq_one_letter_code
_entity_poly.pdbx_strand_id
1 'polypeptide(L)'
;MLLLVFKAVADCGSEKILRTKRNLMSELVASQYTVSHWLQDRRVNRDERLLFKTVATKAPFVEELWNKLESDDLGLHEFYFQGQKAEGLGVAYLDDTCALSLGGDQRFEQDPIQVVYQVMYALNSRLGSETVEVCSLSNLDHVCRRCVWIGERAQRQVVDGVSLWEQKESLFPRLAFLPATKAQIQQLSGREPHFRQVLKHLFILNSAMKKWAGGPYNPEGIEWSAESLSTRTSKKLADARRFSNSNGNFAVYNYHTKIRGINWRIHFHPDTEKQIVTIAYIGRHLPTARHGK
;
A
#
# COMPACT_ATOMS: atom_id res chain seq x y z
N MET A 1 0.08 26.73 3.32
CA MET A 1 0.69 25.68 2.48
C MET A 1 -0.17 24.43 2.39
N LEU A 2 -0.53 23.77 3.53
CA LEU A 2 -1.34 22.53 3.52
C LEU A 2 -2.56 22.55 2.59
N LEU A 3 -3.46 23.54 2.73
CA LEU A 3 -4.70 23.59 1.97
C LEU A 3 -4.47 23.81 0.47
N LEU A 4 -3.38 24.46 0.10
CA LEU A 4 -2.96 24.65 -1.29
C LEU A 4 -2.53 23.29 -1.89
N VAL A 5 -1.69 22.56 -1.17
CA VAL A 5 -1.25 21.20 -1.54
C VAL A 5 -2.46 20.26 -1.61
N PHE A 6 -3.36 20.30 -0.62
CA PHE A 6 -4.57 19.49 -0.60
C PHE A 6 -5.46 19.73 -1.82
N LYS A 7 -5.68 20.99 -2.21
CA LYS A 7 -6.45 21.32 -3.42
C LYS A 7 -5.77 20.76 -4.68
N ALA A 8 -4.47 20.97 -4.83
CA ALA A 8 -3.72 20.45 -5.96
C ALA A 8 -3.74 18.91 -6.05
N VAL A 9 -3.69 18.22 -4.92
CA VAL A 9 -3.84 16.74 -4.84
C VAL A 9 -5.23 16.30 -5.29
N ALA A 10 -6.27 17.04 -4.90
CA ALA A 10 -7.63 16.78 -5.37
C ALA A 10 -7.78 17.04 -6.88
N ASP A 11 -7.09 18.04 -7.42
CA ASP A 11 -7.07 18.34 -8.87
C ASP A 11 -6.36 17.24 -9.67
N CYS A 12 -5.43 16.51 -9.05
CA CYS A 12 -4.86 15.28 -9.61
C CYS A 12 -5.81 14.06 -9.53
N GLY A 13 -7.03 14.23 -9.01
CA GLY A 13 -8.10 13.23 -9.00
C GLY A 13 -8.37 12.59 -7.64
N SER A 14 -7.60 12.90 -6.59
CA SER A 14 -7.81 12.32 -5.27
C SER A 14 -9.15 12.73 -4.64
N GLU A 15 -9.66 11.90 -3.74
CA GLU A 15 -10.84 12.25 -2.94
C GLU A 15 -10.59 13.50 -2.08
N LYS A 16 -11.62 14.35 -1.96
CA LYS A 16 -11.56 15.58 -1.15
C LYS A 16 -11.77 15.27 0.34
N ILE A 17 -10.88 14.45 0.89
CA ILE A 17 -10.89 14.02 2.30
C ILE A 17 -9.47 14.07 2.85
N LEU A 18 -9.30 14.69 4.03
CA LEU A 18 -8.04 14.69 4.76
C LEU A 18 -8.20 13.84 6.02
N ARG A 19 -7.45 12.73 6.10
CA ARG A 19 -7.43 11.87 7.29
C ARG A 19 -6.52 12.48 8.34
N THR A 20 -7.03 12.64 9.55
CA THR A 20 -6.35 13.28 10.68
C THR A 20 -6.55 12.46 11.95
N LYS A 21 -5.85 12.83 13.02
CA LYS A 21 -6.07 12.28 14.36
C LYS A 21 -7.32 12.87 15.02
N ARG A 22 -7.98 12.10 15.88
CA ARG A 22 -9.18 12.55 16.61
C ARG A 22 -8.91 13.80 17.44
N ASN A 23 -7.72 13.91 18.02
CA ASN A 23 -7.29 15.02 18.86
C ASN A 23 -6.62 16.17 18.09
N LEU A 24 -6.73 16.22 16.75
CA LEU A 24 -6.06 17.24 15.92
C LEU A 24 -6.29 18.68 16.43
N MET A 25 -7.47 18.99 16.97
CA MET A 25 -7.81 20.34 17.42
C MET A 25 -6.92 20.85 18.56
N SER A 26 -6.38 19.94 19.39
CA SER A 26 -5.47 20.27 20.49
C SER A 26 -4.00 20.30 20.07
N GLU A 27 -3.66 19.84 18.86
CA GLU A 27 -2.28 19.82 18.39
C GLU A 27 -1.74 21.23 18.18
N LEU A 28 -0.49 21.44 18.57
CA LEU A 28 0.22 22.70 18.40
C LEU A 28 0.68 22.84 16.94
N VAL A 29 0.38 23.99 16.32
CA VAL A 29 0.96 24.38 15.03
C VAL A 29 2.06 25.44 15.21
N ALA A 30 2.05 26.14 16.34
CA ALA A 30 3.15 26.97 16.83
C ALA A 30 3.13 27.00 18.37
N SER A 31 4.16 27.58 19.00
CA SER A 31 4.21 27.71 20.45
C SER A 31 2.92 28.35 21.00
N GLN A 32 2.24 27.65 21.92
CA GLN A 32 0.97 28.05 22.53
C GLN A 32 -0.19 28.30 21.53
N TYR A 33 -0.07 27.85 20.29
CA TYR A 33 -1.04 28.10 19.23
C TYR A 33 -1.46 26.78 18.59
N THR A 34 -2.69 26.35 18.90
CA THR A 34 -3.24 25.08 18.46
C THR A 34 -3.99 25.19 17.14
N VAL A 35 -4.36 24.06 16.54
CA VAL A 35 -5.28 24.01 15.40
C VAL A 35 -6.62 24.67 15.74
N SER A 36 -7.13 24.49 16.96
CA SER A 36 -8.36 25.17 17.42
C SER A 36 -8.19 26.69 17.47
N HIS A 37 -7.05 27.20 17.96
CA HIS A 37 -6.75 28.64 17.92
C HIS A 37 -6.71 29.15 16.47
N TRP A 38 -6.05 28.42 15.56
CA TRP A 38 -6.00 28.77 14.14
C TRP A 38 -7.40 28.84 13.50
N LEU A 39 -8.30 27.91 13.83
CA LEU A 39 -9.68 27.90 13.33
C LEU A 39 -10.54 29.04 13.89
N GLN A 40 -10.19 29.62 15.04
CA GLN A 40 -10.94 30.72 15.65
C GLN A 40 -10.34 32.10 15.32
N ASP A 41 -9.08 32.15 14.89
CA ASP A 41 -8.36 33.37 14.56
C ASP A 41 -9.02 34.12 13.39
N ARG A 42 -9.54 35.31 13.66
CA ARG A 42 -10.23 36.15 12.66
C ARG A 42 -9.29 36.75 11.62
N ARG A 43 -7.97 36.72 11.86
CA ARG A 43 -6.95 37.16 10.90
C ARG A 43 -6.72 36.14 9.80
N VAL A 44 -7.07 34.87 10.05
CA VAL A 44 -6.98 33.80 9.06
C VAL A 44 -8.21 33.84 8.15
N ASN A 45 -7.97 33.67 6.84
CA ASN A 45 -9.01 33.67 5.82
C ASN A 45 -10.16 32.72 6.19
N ARG A 46 -11.39 33.22 6.09
CA ARG A 46 -12.60 32.47 6.49
C ARG A 46 -12.80 31.19 5.67
N ASP A 47 -12.54 31.25 4.36
CA ASP A 47 -12.76 30.14 3.44
C ASP A 47 -11.72 29.03 3.66
N GLU A 48 -10.48 29.39 3.97
CA GLU A 48 -9.45 28.43 4.36
C GLU A 48 -9.84 27.67 5.63
N ARG A 49 -10.30 28.38 6.66
CA ARG A 49 -10.77 27.76 7.91
C ARG A 49 -11.97 26.86 7.68
N LEU A 50 -12.94 27.30 6.86
CA LEU A 50 -14.11 26.52 6.53
C LEU A 50 -13.73 25.25 5.77
N LEU A 51 -12.89 25.37 4.74
CA LEU A 51 -12.39 24.23 3.98
C LEU A 51 -11.68 23.22 4.88
N PHE A 52 -10.76 23.68 5.73
CA PHE A 52 -10.05 22.80 6.66
C PHE A 52 -11.04 22.05 7.55
N LYS A 53 -12.00 22.76 8.15
CA LYS A 53 -13.04 22.13 8.98
C LYS A 53 -13.81 21.07 8.20
N THR A 54 -14.20 21.35 6.96
CA THR A 54 -14.94 20.42 6.11
C THR A 54 -14.13 19.16 5.77
N VAL A 55 -12.83 19.25 5.53
CA VAL A 55 -12.04 18.12 5.01
C VAL A 55 -11.31 17.34 6.11
N ALA A 56 -10.88 18.02 7.18
CA ALA A 56 -10.00 17.47 8.23
C ALA A 56 -10.76 16.83 9.40
N THR A 57 -12.10 16.98 9.46
CA THR A 57 -12.94 16.44 10.56
C THR A 57 -13.77 15.23 10.15
N LYS A 58 -13.52 14.70 8.94
CA LYS A 58 -14.27 13.57 8.39
C LYS A 58 -13.75 12.25 8.95
N ALA A 59 -14.65 11.48 9.57
CA ALA A 59 -14.39 10.09 9.94
C ALA A 59 -14.25 9.19 8.69
N PRO A 60 -13.57 8.03 8.81
CA PRO A 60 -12.76 7.60 9.97
C PRO A 60 -11.51 8.47 10.19
N PHE A 61 -11.12 8.63 11.45
CA PHE A 61 -9.83 9.20 11.83
C PHE A 61 -8.70 8.19 11.68
N VAL A 62 -7.45 8.65 11.72
CA VAL A 62 -6.25 7.81 11.58
C VAL A 62 -6.26 6.66 12.60
N GLU A 63 -6.69 6.90 13.84
CA GLU A 63 -6.76 5.88 14.89
C GLU A 63 -7.78 4.78 14.56
N GLU A 64 -8.90 5.12 13.93
CA GLU A 64 -9.91 4.13 13.51
C GLU A 64 -9.45 3.30 12.32
N LEU A 65 -8.69 3.90 11.40
CA LEU A 65 -8.05 3.19 10.30
C LEU A 65 -6.93 2.29 10.83
N TRP A 66 -6.19 2.78 11.82
CA TRP A 66 -5.10 2.08 12.46
C TRP A 66 -5.57 0.86 13.24
N ASN A 67 -6.61 1.00 14.07
CA ASN A 67 -7.14 -0.12 14.85
C ASN A 67 -7.71 -1.25 13.97
N LYS A 68 -8.08 -0.97 12.71
CA LYS A 68 -8.49 -2.01 11.75
C LYS A 68 -7.33 -2.85 11.23
N LEU A 69 -6.09 -2.34 11.35
CA LEU A 69 -4.88 -3.08 10.99
C LEU A 69 -4.54 -4.13 12.05
N GLU A 70 -4.77 -3.79 13.31
CA GLU A 70 -4.53 -4.65 14.46
C GLU A 70 -5.70 -5.65 14.55
N SER A 71 -5.59 -6.74 13.81
CA SER A 71 -6.44 -7.92 13.98
C SER A 71 -5.59 -9.10 14.42
N ASP A 72 -6.21 -10.03 15.14
CA ASP A 72 -5.57 -11.25 15.65
C ASP A 72 -4.78 -12.02 14.58
N ASP A 73 -5.18 -11.90 13.32
CA ASP A 73 -4.59 -12.60 12.18
C ASP A 73 -3.44 -11.87 11.47
N LEU A 74 -3.28 -10.55 11.70
CA LEU A 74 -2.30 -9.70 11.00
C LEU A 74 -1.09 -9.35 11.87
N GLY A 75 -1.26 -9.35 13.20
CA GLY A 75 -0.21 -9.00 14.15
C GLY A 75 -0.26 -7.53 14.59
N LEU A 76 0.77 -7.10 15.33
CA LEU A 76 0.91 -5.71 15.76
C LEU A 76 1.84 -4.97 14.81
N HIS A 77 1.38 -3.82 14.33
CA HIS A 77 2.09 -2.99 13.37
C HIS A 77 2.54 -1.72 14.08
N GLU A 78 3.69 -1.16 13.73
CA GLU A 78 4.13 0.17 14.18
C GLU A 78 4.96 0.85 13.10
N PHE A 79 4.79 2.16 12.94
CA PHE A 79 5.63 2.97 12.05
C PHE A 79 6.32 4.05 12.85
N TYR A 80 7.57 4.30 12.52
CA TYR A 80 8.42 5.27 13.18
C TYR A 80 9.08 6.17 12.13
N PHE A 81 9.00 7.47 12.38
CA PHE A 81 9.73 8.48 11.62
C PHE A 81 10.61 9.26 12.57
N GLN A 82 11.93 9.23 12.34
CA GLN A 82 12.90 9.90 13.22
C GLN A 82 12.76 9.48 14.70
N GLY A 83 12.49 8.19 14.93
CA GLY A 83 12.33 7.61 16.28
C GLY A 83 10.96 7.86 16.94
N GLN A 84 10.05 8.59 16.29
CA GLN A 84 8.71 8.88 16.82
C GLN A 84 7.64 8.06 16.10
N LYS A 85 6.63 7.57 16.85
CA LYS A 85 5.50 6.82 16.28
C LYS A 85 4.75 7.70 15.27
N ALA A 86 4.54 7.17 14.07
CA ALA A 86 4.05 7.91 12.91
C ALA A 86 2.87 7.20 12.23
N GLU A 87 1.77 7.03 12.96
CA GLU A 87 0.56 6.31 12.51
C GLU A 87 -0.01 6.85 11.19
N GLY A 88 -0.03 8.18 11.00
CA GLY A 88 -0.52 8.79 9.77
C GLY A 88 0.32 8.41 8.53
N LEU A 89 1.64 8.27 8.70
CA LEU A 89 2.52 7.77 7.63
C LEU A 89 2.30 6.29 7.38
N GLY A 90 2.03 5.52 8.43
CA GLY A 90 1.66 4.11 8.33
C GLY A 90 0.37 3.88 7.54
N VAL A 91 -0.68 4.65 7.85
CA VAL A 91 -1.94 4.63 7.08
C VAL A 91 -1.68 5.01 5.63
N ALA A 92 -0.91 6.08 5.38
CA ALA A 92 -0.59 6.50 4.02
C ALA A 92 0.13 5.41 3.21
N TYR A 93 1.10 4.74 3.83
CA TYR A 93 1.80 3.61 3.23
C TYR A 93 0.84 2.46 2.87
N LEU A 94 0.03 2.03 3.84
CA LEU A 94 -0.82 0.84 3.71
C LEU A 94 -1.96 1.05 2.72
N ASP A 95 -2.58 2.22 2.72
CA ASP A 95 -3.65 2.57 1.78
C ASP A 95 -3.13 2.98 0.38
N ASP A 96 -1.82 2.93 0.15
CA ASP A 96 -1.16 3.35 -1.10
C ASP A 96 -1.54 4.81 -1.46
N THR A 97 -1.55 5.71 -0.46
CA THR A 97 -1.89 7.14 -0.59
C THR A 97 -0.74 8.04 -0.12
N CYS A 98 -0.94 9.36 -0.10
CA CYS A 98 0.06 10.33 0.30
C CYS A 98 -0.22 10.95 1.67
N ALA A 99 0.85 11.18 2.43
CA ALA A 99 0.83 12.04 3.61
C ALA A 99 1.00 13.50 3.18
N LEU A 100 0.26 14.40 3.82
CA LEU A 100 0.40 15.84 3.60
C LEU A 100 1.09 16.49 4.79
N SER A 101 2.03 17.40 4.52
CA SER A 101 2.71 18.19 5.55
C SER A 101 2.14 19.62 5.61
N LEU A 102 2.22 20.23 6.80
CA LEU A 102 1.91 21.65 6.99
C LEU A 102 2.94 22.57 6.31
N GLY A 103 4.12 22.04 5.97
CA GLY A 103 5.29 22.80 5.57
C GLY A 103 6.04 23.40 6.78
N GLY A 104 7.29 23.81 6.57
CA GLY A 104 8.12 24.43 7.62
C GLY A 104 8.96 23.46 8.44
N ASP A 105 8.88 22.16 8.13
CA ASP A 105 9.76 21.14 8.70
C ASP A 105 10.48 20.42 7.56
N GLN A 106 11.80 20.63 7.48
CA GLN A 106 12.68 20.09 6.42
C GLN A 106 12.61 18.56 6.33
N ARG A 107 12.24 17.88 7.42
CA ARG A 107 12.10 16.42 7.43
C ARG A 107 11.01 15.93 6.47
N PHE A 108 10.03 16.79 6.15
CA PHE A 108 8.94 16.51 5.20
C PHE A 108 9.11 17.23 3.85
N GLU A 109 10.25 17.87 3.60
CA GLU A 109 10.57 18.54 2.33
C GLU A 109 11.18 17.58 1.28
N GLN A 110 11.27 16.30 1.61
CA GLN A 110 11.70 15.25 0.69
C GLN A 110 10.51 14.36 0.32
N ASP A 111 10.48 13.89 -0.94
CA ASP A 111 9.54 12.88 -1.41
C ASP A 111 10.28 11.85 -2.28
N PRO A 112 10.16 10.53 -1.99
CA PRO A 112 9.47 9.95 -0.83
C PRO A 112 10.23 10.19 0.50
N ILE A 113 9.56 9.98 1.64
CA ILE A 113 10.24 9.88 2.94
C ILE A 113 10.42 8.43 3.36
N GLN A 114 11.53 8.16 4.03
CA GLN A 114 11.86 6.85 4.58
C GLN A 114 11.27 6.70 5.99
N VAL A 115 10.47 5.67 6.19
CA VAL A 115 9.78 5.38 7.45
C VAL A 115 10.18 3.99 7.93
N VAL A 116 10.52 3.86 9.21
CA VAL A 116 10.79 2.55 9.80
C VAL A 116 9.46 1.88 10.07
N TYR A 117 9.28 0.69 9.53
CA TYR A 117 8.10 -0.13 9.72
C TYR A 117 8.47 -1.38 10.53
N GLN A 118 7.76 -1.59 11.64
CA GLN A 118 7.92 -2.73 12.53
C GLN A 118 6.64 -3.54 12.60
N VAL A 119 6.80 -4.86 12.68
CA VAL A 119 5.67 -5.78 12.83
C VAL A 119 6.01 -6.95 13.73
N MET A 120 5.11 -7.26 14.65
CA MET A 120 5.12 -8.51 15.40
C MET A 120 4.06 -9.44 14.81
N TYR A 121 4.50 -10.49 14.13
CA TYR A 121 3.60 -11.42 13.45
C TYR A 121 2.83 -12.31 14.44
N ALA A 122 1.50 -12.35 14.34
CA ALA A 122 0.65 -13.15 15.23
C ALA A 122 0.99 -14.65 15.23
N LEU A 123 1.33 -15.21 14.06
CA LEU A 123 1.54 -16.65 13.88
C LEU A 123 2.78 -17.21 14.58
N ASN A 124 3.80 -16.38 14.86
CA ASN A 124 5.08 -16.86 15.39
C ASN A 124 5.79 -15.89 16.34
N SER A 125 5.13 -14.77 16.69
CA SER A 125 5.66 -13.70 17.54
C SER A 125 7.03 -13.16 17.09
N ARG A 126 7.39 -13.35 15.81
CA ARG A 126 8.65 -12.84 15.26
C ARG A 126 8.50 -11.35 15.00
N LEU A 127 9.49 -10.58 15.44
CA LEU A 127 9.63 -9.17 15.07
C LEU A 127 10.26 -9.06 13.68
N GLY A 128 9.60 -8.32 12.79
CA GLY A 128 10.14 -7.78 11.57
C GLY A 128 10.37 -6.28 11.71
N SER A 129 11.42 -5.76 11.09
CA SER A 129 11.72 -4.33 11.03
C SER A 129 12.35 -4.04 9.68
N GLU A 130 11.92 -2.95 9.05
CA GLU A 130 12.43 -2.51 7.76
C GLU A 130 12.20 -1.02 7.52
N THR A 131 12.74 -0.52 6.43
CA THR A 131 12.50 0.85 5.96
C THR A 131 11.61 0.80 4.73
N VAL A 132 10.54 1.60 4.74
CA VAL A 132 9.58 1.73 3.63
C VAL A 132 9.49 3.17 3.15
N GLU A 133 9.14 3.34 1.89
CA GLU A 133 8.93 4.65 1.27
C GLU A 133 7.47 5.09 1.37
N VAL A 134 7.25 6.30 1.87
CA VAL A 134 5.92 6.91 1.99
C VAL A 134 5.88 8.19 1.15
N CYS A 135 4.85 8.35 0.33
CA CYS A 135 4.61 9.58 -0.42
C CYS A 135 4.38 10.74 0.57
N SER A 136 5.18 11.81 0.48
CA SER A 136 5.08 12.98 1.36
C SER A 136 5.00 14.27 0.55
N LEU A 137 3.86 14.93 0.63
CA LEU A 137 3.58 16.14 -0.15
C LEU A 137 3.56 17.35 0.78
N SER A 138 4.58 18.20 0.66
CA SER A 138 4.73 19.42 1.46
C SER A 138 4.63 20.71 0.64
N ASN A 139 4.75 20.62 -0.69
CA ASN A 139 4.70 21.74 -1.61
C ASN A 139 4.12 21.32 -2.99
N LEU A 140 3.86 22.29 -3.86
CA LEU A 140 3.23 22.06 -5.17
C LEU A 140 4.12 21.30 -6.16
N ASP A 141 5.43 21.42 -6.04
CA ASP A 141 6.38 20.70 -6.90
C ASP A 141 6.33 19.19 -6.60
N HIS A 142 6.18 18.79 -5.33
CA HIS A 142 5.91 17.38 -4.97
C HIS A 142 4.62 16.88 -5.62
N VAL A 143 3.55 17.69 -5.57
CA VAL A 143 2.26 17.33 -6.18
C VAL A 143 2.41 17.18 -7.69
N CYS A 144 3.10 18.10 -8.35
CA CYS A 144 3.34 18.06 -9.79
C CYS A 144 4.03 16.75 -10.20
N ARG A 145 5.13 16.37 -9.52
CA ARG A 145 5.83 15.11 -9.76
C ARG A 145 4.98 13.86 -9.50
N ARG A 146 4.05 13.93 -8.55
CA ARG A 146 3.17 12.81 -8.17
C ARG A 146 1.81 12.84 -8.84
N CYS A 147 1.49 13.82 -9.68
CA CYS A 147 0.11 14.00 -10.15
C CYS A 147 -0.40 12.80 -10.95
N VAL A 148 0.44 12.25 -11.84
CA VAL A 148 0.12 11.01 -12.57
C VAL A 148 -0.06 9.84 -11.60
N TRP A 149 0.86 9.69 -10.64
CA TRP A 149 0.80 8.63 -9.62
C TRP A 149 -0.47 8.70 -8.75
N ILE A 150 -0.95 9.91 -8.44
CA ILE A 150 -2.19 10.18 -7.69
C ILE A 150 -3.39 9.83 -8.56
N GLY A 151 -3.44 10.33 -9.79
CA GLY A 151 -4.54 10.10 -10.72
C GLY A 151 -4.73 8.62 -11.05
N GLU A 152 -3.63 7.90 -11.27
CA GLU A 152 -3.65 6.44 -11.48
C GLU A 152 -4.26 5.69 -10.31
N ARG A 153 -4.11 6.17 -9.07
CA ARG A 153 -4.71 5.55 -7.87
C ARG A 153 -6.18 5.90 -7.72
N ALA A 154 -6.53 7.16 -7.96
CA ALA A 154 -7.91 7.61 -7.92
C ALA A 154 -8.79 6.90 -8.95
N GLN A 155 -8.23 6.56 -10.12
CA GLN A 155 -8.93 5.82 -11.17
C GLN A 155 -9.13 4.33 -10.86
N ARG A 156 -8.51 3.77 -9.81
CA ARG A 156 -8.73 2.38 -9.39
C ARG A 156 -10.11 2.28 -8.74
N GLN A 157 -11.16 2.15 -9.54
CA GLN A 157 -12.56 1.97 -9.09
C GLN A 157 -12.82 0.56 -8.56
N VAL A 158 -11.96 0.10 -7.66
CA VAL A 158 -12.05 -1.21 -7.03
C VAL A 158 -12.24 -1.02 -5.54
N VAL A 159 -13.40 -1.45 -5.06
CA VAL A 159 -13.83 -1.26 -3.68
C VAL A 159 -13.62 -2.51 -2.83
N ASP A 160 -13.55 -3.69 -3.45
CA ASP A 160 -13.37 -4.99 -2.79
C ASP A 160 -12.83 -6.06 -3.77
N GLY A 161 -12.61 -7.27 -3.24
CA GLY A 161 -12.15 -8.41 -4.02
C GLY A 161 -13.15 -8.94 -5.05
N VAL A 162 -14.45 -8.80 -4.80
CA VAL A 162 -15.49 -9.24 -5.75
C VAL A 162 -15.45 -8.36 -7.00
N SER A 163 -15.51 -7.04 -6.82
CA SER A 163 -15.39 -6.06 -7.89
C SER A 163 -14.03 -6.15 -8.60
N LEU A 164 -12.94 -6.43 -7.87
CA LEU A 164 -11.63 -6.71 -8.48
C LEU A 164 -11.69 -7.90 -9.44
N TRP A 165 -12.29 -9.00 -9.00
CA TRP A 165 -12.37 -10.22 -9.79
C TRP A 165 -13.25 -10.07 -11.03
N GLU A 166 -14.34 -9.30 -10.93
CA GLU A 166 -15.24 -9.01 -12.06
C GLU A 166 -14.58 -8.09 -13.11
N GLN A 167 -13.74 -7.16 -12.67
CA GLN A 167 -13.10 -6.18 -13.56
C GLN A 167 -11.68 -6.59 -14.01
N LYS A 168 -11.13 -7.71 -13.50
CA LYS A 168 -9.71 -8.08 -13.66
C LYS A 168 -9.23 -8.10 -15.11
N GLU A 169 -10.05 -8.52 -16.07
CA GLU A 169 -9.68 -8.56 -17.49
C GLU A 169 -9.45 -7.15 -18.06
N SER A 170 -10.28 -6.18 -17.66
CA SER A 170 -10.16 -4.78 -18.05
C SER A 170 -9.01 -4.08 -17.34
N LEU A 171 -8.89 -4.31 -16.03
CA LEU A 171 -7.86 -3.70 -15.19
C LEU A 171 -6.45 -4.22 -15.50
N PHE A 172 -6.35 -5.51 -15.83
CA PHE A 172 -5.09 -6.22 -15.94
C PHE A 172 -4.98 -7.04 -17.24
N PRO A 173 -4.94 -6.38 -18.41
CA PRO A 173 -4.86 -7.06 -19.71
C PRO A 173 -3.57 -7.88 -19.89
N ARG A 174 -2.56 -7.69 -19.03
CA ARG A 174 -1.30 -8.44 -19.03
C ARG A 174 -1.18 -9.45 -17.90
N LEU A 175 -2.25 -9.67 -17.13
CA LEU A 175 -2.30 -10.70 -16.09
C LEU A 175 -3.26 -11.82 -16.46
N ALA A 176 -2.84 -13.06 -16.19
CA ALA A 176 -3.74 -14.22 -16.16
C ALA A 176 -3.85 -14.72 -14.71
N PHE A 177 -4.98 -15.28 -14.35
CA PHE A 177 -5.26 -15.72 -12.98
C PHE A 177 -5.59 -17.21 -12.97
N LEU A 178 -4.89 -18.00 -12.15
CA LEU A 178 -5.23 -19.41 -11.97
C LEU A 178 -6.56 -19.57 -11.22
N PRO A 179 -7.31 -20.67 -11.43
CA PRO A 179 -8.65 -20.83 -10.85
C PRO A 179 -8.71 -20.65 -9.32
N ALA A 180 -7.69 -21.13 -8.60
CA ALA A 180 -7.62 -21.02 -7.13
C ALA A 180 -7.55 -19.56 -6.62
N THR A 181 -7.06 -18.63 -7.44
CA THR A 181 -6.94 -17.21 -7.06
C THR A 181 -8.28 -16.50 -6.94
N LYS A 182 -9.35 -17.04 -7.55
CA LYS A 182 -10.70 -16.47 -7.46
C LYS A 182 -11.14 -16.33 -6.01
N ALA A 183 -11.14 -17.44 -5.28
CA ALA A 183 -11.58 -17.45 -3.88
C ALA A 183 -10.68 -16.57 -2.99
N GLN A 184 -9.37 -16.56 -3.25
CA GLN A 184 -8.39 -15.75 -2.52
C GLN A 184 -8.65 -14.24 -2.70
N ILE A 185 -8.93 -13.83 -3.93
CA ILE A 185 -9.26 -12.43 -4.24
C ILE A 185 -10.62 -12.08 -3.65
N GLN A 186 -11.66 -12.89 -3.87
CA GLN A 186 -13.02 -12.58 -3.42
C GLN A 186 -13.21 -12.53 -1.90
N GLN A 187 -12.28 -13.08 -1.12
CA GLN A 187 -12.27 -12.96 0.35
C GLN A 187 -11.81 -11.58 0.84
N LEU A 188 -11.18 -10.77 -0.03
CA LEU A 188 -10.77 -9.42 0.30
C LEU A 188 -12.01 -8.50 0.35
N SER A 189 -12.32 -7.96 1.52
CA SER A 189 -13.47 -7.06 1.71
C SER A 189 -13.21 -5.63 1.24
N GLY A 190 -11.96 -5.30 0.95
CA GLY A 190 -11.50 -3.96 0.60
C GLY A 190 -11.42 -2.97 1.75
N ARG A 191 -11.91 -3.37 2.94
CA ARG A 191 -11.77 -2.59 4.18
C ARG A 191 -10.43 -2.83 4.86
N GLU A 192 -9.82 -3.98 4.59
CA GLU A 192 -8.49 -4.29 5.06
C GLU A 192 -7.44 -3.45 4.34
N PRO A 193 -6.54 -2.74 5.04
CA PRO A 193 -5.60 -1.84 4.37
C PRO A 193 -4.63 -2.55 3.42
N HIS A 194 -4.38 -3.84 3.64
CA HIS A 194 -3.56 -4.63 2.72
C HIS A 194 -4.24 -4.92 1.37
N PHE A 195 -5.55 -4.72 1.23
CA PHE A 195 -6.22 -4.78 -0.08
C PHE A 195 -5.58 -3.82 -1.07
N ARG A 196 -5.29 -2.59 -0.62
CA ARG A 196 -4.62 -1.57 -1.46
C ARG A 196 -3.20 -2.00 -1.84
N GLN A 197 -2.50 -2.71 -0.95
CA GLN A 197 -1.20 -3.30 -1.29
C GLN A 197 -1.32 -4.44 -2.32
N VAL A 198 -2.30 -5.33 -2.19
CA VAL A 198 -2.56 -6.37 -3.21
C VAL A 198 -2.81 -5.71 -4.57
N LEU A 199 -3.70 -4.71 -4.62
CA LEU A 199 -3.97 -3.95 -5.85
C LEU A 199 -2.71 -3.31 -6.41
N LYS A 200 -1.94 -2.59 -5.59
CA LYS A 200 -0.68 -1.95 -5.98
C LYS A 200 0.24 -2.96 -6.67
N HIS A 201 0.42 -4.14 -6.08
CA HIS A 201 1.28 -5.18 -6.62
C HIS A 201 0.78 -5.71 -7.96
N LEU A 202 -0.53 -5.98 -8.10
CA LEU A 202 -1.11 -6.42 -9.37
C LEU A 202 -0.97 -5.36 -10.47
N PHE A 203 -1.24 -4.09 -10.17
CA PHE A 203 -1.05 -3.00 -11.12
C PHE A 203 0.41 -2.86 -11.57
N ILE A 204 1.36 -3.02 -10.65
CA ILE A 204 2.79 -2.93 -10.97
C ILE A 204 3.22 -4.13 -11.84
N LEU A 205 2.80 -5.36 -11.51
CA LEU A 205 3.07 -6.53 -12.36
C LEU A 205 2.48 -6.35 -13.77
N ASN A 206 1.23 -5.91 -13.87
CA ASN A 206 0.57 -5.65 -15.15
C ASN A 206 1.31 -4.58 -15.97
N SER A 207 1.66 -3.47 -15.31
CA SER A 207 2.32 -2.33 -15.96
C SER A 207 3.74 -2.66 -16.40
N ALA A 208 4.48 -3.43 -15.61
CA ALA A 208 5.81 -3.90 -15.96
C ALA A 208 5.77 -4.76 -17.22
N MET A 209 4.80 -5.69 -17.33
CA MET A 209 4.65 -6.51 -18.52
C MET A 209 4.16 -5.70 -19.73
N LYS A 210 3.28 -4.72 -19.51
CA LYS A 210 2.83 -3.80 -20.58
C LYS A 210 3.98 -2.98 -21.18
N LYS A 211 4.96 -2.60 -20.36
CA LYS A 211 6.15 -1.81 -20.76
C LYS A 211 7.33 -2.69 -21.21
N TRP A 212 7.24 -4.00 -21.04
CA TRP A 212 8.35 -4.90 -21.32
C TRP A 212 8.66 -4.93 -22.83
N ALA A 213 9.91 -4.59 -23.18
CA ALA A 213 10.39 -4.49 -24.56
C ALA A 213 11.56 -5.43 -24.86
N GLY A 214 11.86 -6.38 -23.96
CA GLY A 214 12.99 -7.30 -24.07
C GLY A 214 13.77 -7.44 -22.76
N GLY A 215 14.62 -8.47 -22.69
CA GLY A 215 15.44 -8.77 -21.51
C GLY A 215 14.68 -9.40 -20.33
N PRO A 216 15.31 -9.48 -19.14
CA PRO A 216 14.66 -10.04 -17.96
C PRO A 216 13.43 -9.22 -17.53
N TYR A 217 12.34 -9.90 -17.20
CA TYR A 217 11.18 -9.26 -16.61
C TYR A 217 11.50 -8.71 -15.21
N ASN A 218 11.30 -7.40 -15.01
CA ASN A 218 11.60 -6.71 -13.75
C ASN A 218 10.47 -5.74 -13.35
N PRO A 219 9.57 -6.10 -12.42
CA PRO A 219 8.54 -5.21 -11.91
C PRO A 219 9.10 -4.24 -10.86
N GLU A 220 9.59 -3.09 -11.33
CA GLU A 220 10.08 -2.00 -10.48
C GLU A 220 8.98 -1.37 -9.61
N GLY A 221 9.34 -0.88 -8.42
CA GLY A 221 8.41 -0.25 -7.47
C GLY A 221 7.71 -1.20 -6.49
N ILE A 222 7.99 -2.50 -6.58
CA ILE A 222 7.67 -3.50 -5.55
C ILE A 222 8.86 -4.42 -5.33
N GLU A 223 8.93 -5.00 -4.14
CA GLU A 223 9.88 -6.06 -3.90
C GLU A 223 9.35 -7.42 -4.36
N TRP A 224 10.21 -8.15 -5.05
CA TRP A 224 9.94 -9.50 -5.52
C TRP A 224 11.24 -10.32 -5.51
N SER A 225 11.09 -11.64 -5.48
CA SER A 225 12.22 -12.56 -5.55
C SER A 225 11.78 -13.92 -6.08
N ALA A 226 12.74 -14.71 -6.54
CA ALA A 226 12.55 -16.15 -6.69
C ALA A 226 12.61 -16.86 -5.33
N GLU A 227 11.98 -18.03 -5.23
CA GLU A 227 12.16 -18.94 -4.10
C GLU A 227 13.63 -19.34 -3.92
N SER A 228 14.04 -19.51 -2.65
CA SER A 228 15.40 -19.91 -2.31
C SER A 228 15.74 -21.30 -2.84
N LEU A 229 17.03 -21.58 -3.00
CA LEU A 229 17.49 -22.90 -3.42
C LEU A 229 17.02 -23.99 -2.45
N SER A 230 17.06 -23.74 -1.13
CA SER A 230 16.59 -24.68 -0.10
C SER A 230 15.10 -24.98 -0.19
N THR A 231 14.27 -24.00 -0.55
CA THR A 231 12.83 -24.21 -0.81
C THR A 231 12.63 -25.03 -2.10
N ARG A 232 13.42 -24.77 -3.14
CA ARG A 232 13.30 -25.43 -4.45
C ARG A 232 13.76 -26.88 -4.43
N THR A 233 14.75 -27.25 -3.61
CA THR A 233 15.29 -28.62 -3.53
C THR A 233 14.52 -29.53 -2.58
N SER A 234 13.76 -28.97 -1.64
CA SER A 234 12.88 -29.75 -0.76
C SER A 234 11.59 -30.12 -1.47
N LYS A 235 11.36 -31.43 -1.71
CA LYS A 235 10.14 -31.93 -2.38
C LYS A 235 8.85 -31.35 -1.76
N LYS A 236 8.73 -31.40 -0.44
CA LYS A 236 7.56 -30.89 0.29
C LYS A 236 7.34 -29.38 0.08
N LEU A 237 8.41 -28.58 0.11
CA LEU A 237 8.29 -27.13 -0.02
C LEU A 237 8.06 -26.71 -1.48
N ALA A 238 8.69 -27.41 -2.42
CA ALA A 238 8.44 -27.25 -3.86
C ALA A 238 7.00 -27.64 -4.24
N ASP A 239 6.47 -28.73 -3.67
CA ASP A 239 5.08 -29.15 -3.87
C ASP A 239 4.09 -28.09 -3.37
N ALA A 240 4.41 -27.36 -2.30
CA ALA A 240 3.58 -26.23 -1.85
C ALA A 240 3.54 -25.05 -2.84
N ARG A 241 4.43 -25.00 -3.84
CA ARG A 241 4.44 -23.99 -4.92
C ARG A 241 3.89 -24.54 -6.22
N ARG A 242 3.30 -25.74 -6.20
CA ARG A 242 2.62 -26.33 -7.35
C ARG A 242 1.17 -25.91 -7.33
N PHE A 243 0.77 -25.21 -8.38
CA PHE A 243 -0.59 -24.74 -8.56
C PHE A 243 -1.17 -25.35 -9.82
N SER A 244 -2.44 -25.79 -9.74
CA SER A 244 -3.15 -26.35 -10.88
C SER A 244 -3.66 -25.24 -11.81
N ASN A 245 -3.51 -25.45 -13.10
CA ASN A 245 -4.18 -24.65 -14.11
C ASN A 245 -5.61 -25.17 -14.37
N SER A 246 -6.34 -24.50 -15.27
CA SER A 246 -7.71 -24.86 -15.65
C SER A 246 -7.85 -26.29 -16.22
N ASN A 247 -6.76 -26.87 -16.71
CA ASN A 247 -6.74 -28.20 -17.32
C ASN A 247 -6.32 -29.29 -16.33
N GLY A 248 -6.15 -28.95 -15.04
CA GLY A 248 -5.71 -29.89 -14.00
C GLY A 248 -4.20 -30.17 -14.00
N ASN A 249 -3.43 -29.56 -14.91
CA ASN A 249 -1.98 -29.69 -14.92
C ASN A 249 -1.35 -28.78 -13.86
N PHE A 250 -0.30 -29.27 -13.21
CA PHE A 250 0.41 -28.53 -12.17
C PHE A 250 1.69 -27.91 -12.72
N ALA A 251 1.95 -26.65 -12.36
CA ALA A 251 3.22 -25.98 -12.61
C ALA A 251 3.75 -25.33 -11.33
N VAL A 252 5.07 -25.19 -11.24
CA VAL A 252 5.75 -24.56 -10.08
C VAL A 252 5.89 -23.07 -10.32
N TYR A 253 5.44 -22.26 -9.36
CA TYR A 253 5.51 -20.80 -9.42
C TYR A 253 6.51 -20.27 -8.39
N ASN A 254 7.75 -20.05 -8.86
CA ASN A 254 8.88 -19.69 -8.00
C ASN A 254 9.03 -18.20 -7.75
N TYR A 255 8.47 -17.33 -8.59
CA TYR A 255 8.54 -15.89 -8.33
C TYR A 255 7.41 -15.47 -7.41
N HIS A 256 7.71 -14.56 -6.49
CA HIS A 256 6.71 -13.96 -5.63
C HIS A 256 7.02 -12.51 -5.29
N THR A 257 5.99 -11.68 -5.21
CA THR A 257 6.11 -10.34 -4.63
C THR A 257 5.93 -10.42 -3.12
N LYS A 258 6.49 -9.46 -2.37
CA LYS A 258 6.37 -9.40 -0.91
C LYS A 258 5.42 -8.28 -0.50
N ILE A 259 4.19 -8.63 -0.09
CA ILE A 259 3.31 -7.67 0.57
C ILE A 259 3.72 -7.67 2.03
N ARG A 260 4.58 -6.72 2.33
CA ARG A 260 5.25 -6.64 3.62
C ARG A 260 4.29 -6.15 4.69
N GLY A 261 4.54 -6.63 5.89
CA GLY A 261 3.73 -6.30 7.06
C GLY A 261 2.63 -7.27 7.42
N ILE A 262 1.88 -7.75 6.44
CA ILE A 262 0.94 -8.86 6.68
C ILE A 262 1.54 -10.23 6.33
N ASN A 263 2.81 -10.23 5.91
CA ASN A 263 3.53 -11.40 5.42
C ASN A 263 2.78 -12.17 4.34
N TRP A 264 2.21 -11.44 3.37
CA TRP A 264 1.56 -12.03 2.20
C TRP A 264 2.49 -12.06 1.00
N ARG A 265 2.19 -12.96 0.07
CA ARG A 265 2.89 -13.17 -1.18
C ARG A 265 1.88 -13.24 -2.32
N ILE A 266 2.28 -12.67 -3.45
CA ILE A 266 1.63 -12.94 -4.73
C ILE A 266 2.62 -13.80 -5.52
N HIS A 267 2.34 -15.09 -5.69
CA HIS A 267 3.14 -15.95 -6.55
C HIS A 267 2.75 -15.74 -8.01
N PHE A 268 3.75 -15.61 -8.87
CA PHE A 268 3.54 -15.32 -10.28
C PHE A 268 4.58 -16.01 -11.17
N HIS A 269 4.30 -16.02 -12.47
CA HIS A 269 5.22 -16.46 -13.52
C HIS A 269 5.07 -15.55 -14.76
N PRO A 270 6.13 -14.84 -15.17
CA PRO A 270 6.12 -14.09 -16.42
C PRO A 270 6.35 -15.02 -17.62
N ASP A 271 5.42 -15.01 -18.56
CA ASP A 271 5.56 -15.58 -19.90
C ASP A 271 5.82 -14.42 -20.88
N THR A 272 7.10 -14.18 -21.18
CA THR A 272 7.54 -13.06 -22.03
C THR A 272 7.21 -13.27 -23.51
N GLU A 273 7.05 -14.51 -23.96
CA GLU A 273 6.63 -14.82 -25.33
C GLU A 273 5.18 -14.39 -25.56
N LYS A 274 4.30 -14.66 -24.58
CA LYS A 274 2.90 -14.23 -24.63
C LYS A 274 2.68 -12.82 -24.11
N GLN A 275 3.69 -12.21 -23.49
CA GLN A 275 3.60 -10.95 -22.75
C GLN A 275 2.49 -10.99 -21.68
N ILE A 276 2.42 -12.08 -20.91
CA ILE A 276 1.45 -12.29 -19.83
C ILE A 276 2.17 -12.69 -18.55
N VAL A 277 1.71 -12.18 -17.41
CA VAL A 277 2.13 -12.65 -16.09
C VAL A 277 1.00 -13.47 -15.48
N THR A 278 1.25 -14.75 -15.23
CA THR A 278 0.27 -15.64 -14.60
C THR A 278 0.39 -15.54 -13.08
N ILE A 279 -0.71 -15.20 -12.41
CA ILE A 279 -0.87 -15.15 -10.96
C ILE A 279 -1.40 -16.49 -10.46
N ALA A 280 -0.64 -17.14 -9.58
CA ALA A 280 -0.95 -18.48 -9.11
C ALA A 280 -1.49 -18.53 -7.67
N TYR A 281 -1.11 -17.56 -6.84
CA TYR A 281 -1.51 -17.51 -5.45
C TYR A 281 -1.43 -16.09 -4.92
N ILE A 282 -2.41 -15.68 -4.13
CA ILE A 282 -2.43 -14.45 -3.34
C ILE A 282 -2.82 -14.85 -1.91
N GLY A 283 -1.95 -14.58 -0.94
CA GLY A 283 -2.24 -14.89 0.45
C GLY A 283 -1.00 -14.96 1.32
N ARG A 284 -1.14 -15.58 2.49
CA ARG A 284 -0.06 -15.73 3.48
C ARG A 284 1.18 -16.40 2.89
N HIS A 285 2.35 -16.02 3.38
CA HIS A 285 3.61 -16.63 3.00
C HIS A 285 3.58 -18.15 3.27
N LEU A 286 3.81 -18.91 2.21
CA LEU A 286 3.80 -20.36 2.24
C LEU A 286 5.00 -20.90 3.04
N PRO A 287 4.90 -22.10 3.66
CA PRO A 287 5.97 -22.67 4.48
C PRO A 287 7.33 -22.67 3.77
N THR A 288 8.40 -22.36 4.47
CA THR A 288 9.78 -22.38 3.97
C THR A 288 10.68 -23.21 4.88
N ALA A 289 11.90 -23.52 4.42
CA ALA A 289 12.86 -24.25 5.23
C ALA A 289 13.14 -23.48 6.53
N ARG A 290 13.02 -24.16 7.68
CA ARG A 290 13.42 -23.57 8.96
C ARG A 290 14.95 -23.51 8.99
N HIS A 291 15.52 -22.32 8.95
CA HIS A 291 16.90 -22.14 9.37
C HIS A 291 16.90 -22.22 10.90
N GLY A 292 17.49 -23.30 11.44
CA GLY A 292 17.75 -23.40 12.87
C GLY A 292 18.57 -22.18 13.33
N LYS A 293 18.17 -21.58 14.45
CA LYS A 293 19.05 -20.69 15.18
C LYS A 293 20.16 -21.51 15.82
#